data_AF-A0A1Y6BUI5-F1
#
_entry.id   AF-A0A1Y6BUI5-F1
#
_cell.length_a   1.000
_cell.length_b   1.000
_cell.length_c   1.000
_cell.angle_alpha   90.00
_cell.angle_beta   90.00
_cell.angle_gamma   90.00
#
_symmetry.space_group_name_H-M   'P 1'
#
loop_
_entity.id
_entity.type
_entity.pdbx_description
1 polymer ?
#
loop_
_entity_poly.entity_id
_entity_poly.type
_entity_poly.pdbx_seq_one_letter_code
_entity_poly.pdbx_strand_id
1 'polypeptide(L)'
;MKHLFLFLSAAIMVSVNSYADNNNSETLSALVTTWLGIESQKGKLLMDWNSRKATLDQRLELYSVEKETLSKLIQESEESMSATDQRRLELIAQQQHFESEQEKVHQLIHSIKQKMKAMQVRLPPPVAMQWEQKMLLLEGDHASASEQLEHILAMFKQADDFNQRIAVNKVSMDIAEQRIHVNQYYLGLDQAWYVSDDGEHYGLGFAGASSWRWLHNDELKAYFDDGNLADHISSLKRIIENPTEAEFITLPIIIK
;
A
#
# COMPACT_ATOMS: atom_id res chain seq x y z
N MET A 1 -38.24 -31.23 -121.76
CA MET A 1 -39.50 -31.85 -121.27
C MET A 1 -39.76 -31.37 -119.86
N LYS A 2 -40.92 -30.74 -119.66
CA LYS A 2 -41.68 -30.39 -118.44
C LYS A 2 -40.89 -29.78 -117.25
N HIS A 3 -40.93 -28.44 -117.08
CA HIS A 3 -41.92 -27.65 -116.30
C HIS A 3 -41.58 -27.68 -114.79
N LEU A 4 -41.63 -26.62 -113.98
CA LEU A 4 -42.46 -25.41 -113.97
C LEU A 4 -41.94 -24.48 -112.83
N PHE A 5 -42.02 -23.14 -113.01
CA PHE A 5 -42.50 -22.10 -112.05
C PHE A 5 -42.00 -22.11 -110.57
N LEU A 6 -41.71 -21.02 -109.86
CA LEU A 6 -42.13 -19.59 -109.81
C LEU A 6 -41.01 -18.85 -109.02
N PHE A 7 -40.53 -17.66 -109.43
CA PHE A 7 -41.02 -16.34 -108.99
C PHE A 7 -41.07 -16.19 -107.45
N LEU A 8 -40.53 -15.17 -106.79
CA LEU A 8 -40.11 -13.83 -107.19
C LEU A 8 -39.56 -13.14 -105.91
N SER A 9 -38.54 -12.27 -106.08
CA SER A 9 -38.22 -11.11 -105.21
C SER A 9 -37.66 -11.41 -103.79
N ALA A 10 -36.59 -10.77 -103.29
CA ALA A 10 -35.97 -9.50 -103.63
C ALA A 10 -34.44 -9.60 -103.48
N ALA A 11 -33.72 -9.03 -104.44
CA ALA A 11 -32.30 -8.70 -104.35
C ALA A 11 -32.14 -7.47 -103.41
N ILE A 12 -31.04 -7.25 -102.69
CA ILE A 12 -29.73 -6.82 -103.17
C ILE A 12 -28.75 -6.84 -101.96
N MET A 13 -27.50 -7.24 -102.24
CA MET A 13 -26.23 -7.07 -101.52
C MET A 13 -26.23 -6.46 -100.10
N VAL A 14 -25.45 -7.07 -99.19
CA VAL A 14 -24.37 -6.41 -98.41
C VAL A 14 -23.58 -7.44 -97.58
N SER A 15 -22.26 -7.34 -97.71
CA SER A 15 -21.11 -7.77 -96.87
C SER A 15 -21.13 -8.99 -95.95
N VAL A 16 -20.04 -9.73 -96.09
CA VAL A 16 -19.33 -10.58 -95.12
C VAL A 16 -19.38 -10.03 -93.69
N ASN A 17 -19.81 -10.86 -92.74
CA ASN A 17 -19.09 -11.17 -91.48
C ASN A 17 -19.87 -12.18 -90.62
N SER A 18 -19.25 -13.31 -90.31
CA SER A 18 -19.54 -14.12 -89.12
C SER A 18 -18.24 -14.79 -88.68
N TYR A 19 -17.59 -14.32 -87.60
CA TYR A 19 -17.88 -14.43 -86.15
C TYR A 19 -17.40 -15.75 -85.54
N ALA A 20 -16.16 -15.70 -85.02
CA ALA A 20 -15.54 -16.44 -83.91
C ALA A 20 -14.22 -15.68 -83.63
N ASP A 21 -13.74 -15.31 -82.44
CA ASP A 21 -13.99 -15.64 -81.05
C ASP A 21 -13.40 -14.46 -80.22
N ASN A 22 -14.21 -13.72 -79.45
CA ASN A 22 -13.90 -12.36 -78.98
C ASN A 22 -13.36 -12.27 -77.52
N ASN A 23 -12.80 -13.33 -76.93
CA ASN A 23 -12.34 -13.29 -75.52
C ASN A 23 -10.82 -13.44 -75.30
N ASN A 24 -10.02 -13.84 -76.30
CA ASN A 24 -8.58 -14.09 -76.12
C ASN A 24 -7.67 -12.87 -76.36
N SER A 25 -8.10 -11.88 -77.16
CA SER A 25 -7.29 -10.69 -77.46
C SER A 25 -7.36 -9.62 -76.36
N GLU A 26 -8.51 -9.48 -75.70
CA GLU A 26 -8.68 -8.59 -74.54
C GLU A 26 -7.90 -9.10 -73.32
N THR A 27 -7.87 -10.41 -73.10
CA THR A 27 -7.13 -11.03 -71.98
C THR A 27 -5.61 -10.98 -72.17
N LEU A 28 -5.10 -11.21 -73.39
CA LEU A 28 -3.66 -11.09 -73.68
C LEU A 28 -3.17 -9.63 -73.53
N SER A 29 -3.95 -8.66 -74.03
CA SER A 29 -3.63 -7.23 -73.89
C SER A 29 -3.69 -6.76 -72.43
N ALA A 30 -4.62 -7.30 -71.63
CA ALA A 30 -4.66 -7.09 -70.20
C ALA A 30 -3.46 -7.72 -69.45
N LEU A 31 -2.98 -8.90 -69.87
CA LEU A 31 -1.78 -9.53 -69.31
C LEU A 31 -0.50 -8.76 -69.65
N VAL A 32 -0.38 -8.22 -70.87
CA VAL A 32 0.78 -7.41 -71.28
C VAL A 32 0.80 -6.08 -70.54
N THR A 33 -0.35 -5.42 -70.37
CA THR A 33 -0.44 -4.16 -69.60
C THR A 33 -0.19 -4.38 -68.11
N THR A 34 -0.66 -5.49 -67.53
CA THR A 34 -0.33 -5.86 -66.13
C THR A 34 1.14 -6.23 -65.97
N TRP A 35 1.76 -6.96 -66.91
CA TRP A 35 3.19 -7.28 -66.88
C TRP A 35 4.06 -6.01 -67.00
N LEU A 36 3.72 -5.10 -67.91
CA LEU A 36 4.41 -3.82 -68.05
C LEU A 36 4.24 -2.96 -66.79
N GLY A 37 3.06 -3.00 -66.18
CA GLY A 37 2.79 -2.38 -64.88
C GLY A 37 3.66 -2.95 -63.76
N ILE A 38 3.79 -4.28 -63.68
CA ILE A 38 4.63 -4.98 -62.69
C ILE A 38 6.11 -4.66 -62.90
N GLU A 39 6.60 -4.67 -64.15
CA GLU A 39 8.01 -4.38 -64.44
C GLU A 39 8.35 -2.90 -64.17
N SER A 40 7.43 -1.98 -64.48
CA SER A 40 7.55 -0.56 -64.10
C SER A 40 7.53 -0.37 -62.58
N GLN A 41 6.64 -1.05 -61.87
CA GLN A 41 6.58 -1.02 -60.41
C GLN A 41 7.86 -1.58 -59.78
N LYS A 42 8.42 -2.66 -60.32
CA LYS A 42 9.69 -3.25 -59.90
C LYS A 42 10.85 -2.28 -60.13
N GLY A 43 10.90 -1.62 -61.28
CA GLY A 43 11.89 -0.58 -61.58
C GLY A 43 11.83 0.58 -60.59
N LYS A 44 10.62 1.08 -60.31
CA LYS A 44 10.39 2.13 -59.29
C LYS A 44 10.81 1.68 -57.89
N LEU A 45 10.47 0.46 -57.51
CA LEU A 45 10.82 -0.11 -56.20
C LEU A 45 12.34 -0.22 -56.02
N LEU A 46 13.07 -0.62 -57.07
CA LEU A 46 14.54 -0.72 -57.04
C LEU A 46 15.20 0.65 -56.96
N MET A 47 14.69 1.65 -57.69
CA MET A 47 15.20 3.02 -57.61
C MET A 47 14.92 3.65 -56.24
N ASP A 48 13.70 3.48 -55.72
CA ASP A 48 13.33 3.95 -54.37
C ASP A 48 14.15 3.25 -53.29
N TRP A 49 14.37 1.94 -53.42
CA TRP A 49 15.21 1.18 -52.50
C TRP A 49 16.65 1.69 -52.49
N ASN A 50 17.26 1.88 -53.66
CA ASN A 50 18.63 2.39 -53.75
C ASN A 50 18.74 3.82 -53.18
N SER A 51 17.77 4.69 -53.46
CA SER A 51 17.74 6.05 -52.91
C SER A 51 17.57 6.06 -51.38
N ARG A 52 16.64 5.23 -50.87
CA ARG A 52 16.42 5.07 -49.41
C ARG A 52 17.64 4.48 -48.74
N LYS A 53 18.29 3.49 -49.35
CA LYS A 53 19.52 2.87 -48.85
C LYS A 53 20.64 3.90 -48.74
N ALA A 54 20.89 4.67 -49.80
CA ALA A 54 21.90 5.73 -49.77
C ALA A 54 21.62 6.78 -48.68
N THR A 55 20.35 7.17 -48.50
CA THR A 55 19.95 8.12 -47.45
C THR A 55 20.13 7.52 -46.04
N LEU A 56 19.83 6.23 -45.86
CA LEU A 56 20.01 5.53 -44.59
C LEU A 56 21.49 5.37 -44.25
N ASP A 57 22.33 5.03 -45.24
CA ASP A 57 23.77 4.89 -45.06
C ASP A 57 24.39 6.23 -44.63
N GLN A 58 24.01 7.35 -45.26
CA GLN A 58 24.43 8.69 -44.86
C GLN A 58 23.99 9.07 -43.44
N ARG A 59 22.77 8.69 -43.04
CA ARG A 59 22.29 8.93 -41.67
C ARG A 59 23.04 8.09 -40.65
N LEU A 60 23.34 6.83 -40.99
CA LEU A 60 24.06 5.92 -40.12
C LEU A 60 25.50 6.42 -39.90
N GLU A 61 26.14 6.90 -40.96
CA GLU A 61 27.44 7.55 -40.87
C GLU A 61 27.38 8.81 -39.97
N LEU A 62 26.39 9.68 -40.19
CA LEU A 62 26.21 10.87 -39.36
C LEU A 62 25.99 10.52 -37.88
N TYR A 63 25.13 9.55 -37.58
CA TYR A 63 24.89 9.07 -36.21
C TYR A 63 26.13 8.41 -35.60
N SER A 64 26.96 7.74 -36.41
CA SER A 64 28.20 7.15 -35.93
C SER A 64 29.21 8.22 -35.51
N VAL A 65 29.33 9.29 -36.30
CA VAL A 65 30.16 10.45 -36.00
C VAL A 65 29.62 11.19 -34.78
N GLU A 66 28.32 11.42 -34.70
CA GLU A 66 27.67 12.06 -33.55
C GLU A 66 27.92 11.27 -32.27
N LYS A 67 27.76 9.94 -32.31
CA LYS A 67 28.05 9.05 -31.19
C LYS A 67 29.51 9.13 -30.76
N GLU A 68 30.46 9.14 -31.71
CA GLU A 68 31.88 9.27 -31.40
C GLU A 68 32.18 10.63 -30.76
N THR A 69 31.58 11.69 -31.28
CA THR A 69 31.77 13.06 -30.77
C THR A 69 31.20 13.21 -29.36
N LEU A 70 30.00 12.68 -29.11
CA LEU A 70 29.40 12.64 -27.78
C LEU A 70 30.23 11.79 -26.81
N SER A 71 30.76 10.65 -27.27
CA SER A 71 31.63 9.81 -26.44
C SER A 71 32.92 10.54 -26.07
N LYS A 72 33.54 11.27 -27.00
CA LYS A 72 34.71 12.11 -26.73
C LYS A 72 34.38 13.23 -25.75
N LEU A 73 33.24 13.90 -25.92
CA LEU A 73 32.82 14.97 -25.01
C LEU A 73 32.59 14.46 -23.58
N ILE A 74 32.00 13.27 -23.43
CA ILE A 74 31.84 12.60 -22.12
C ILE A 74 33.22 12.28 -21.53
N GLN A 75 34.13 11.72 -22.33
CA GLN A 75 35.47 11.37 -21.86
C GLN A 75 36.29 12.61 -21.48
N GLU A 76 36.23 13.69 -22.27
CA GLU A 76 36.88 14.96 -21.94
C GLU A 76 36.29 15.58 -20.67
N SER A 77 34.98 15.43 -20.44
CA SER A 77 34.32 15.86 -19.20
C SER A 77 34.75 15.02 -18.00
N GLU A 78 34.93 13.70 -18.16
CA GLU A 78 35.43 12.81 -17.12
C GLU A 78 36.92 13.05 -16.82
N GLU A 79 37.73 13.32 -17.83
CA GLU A 79 39.14 13.69 -17.70
C GLU A 79 39.33 15.10 -17.09
N SER A 80 38.36 16.00 -17.33
CA SER A 80 38.33 17.34 -16.74
C SER A 80 37.72 17.37 -15.33
N MET A 81 37.08 16.30 -14.88
CA MET A 81 36.62 16.16 -13.50
C MET A 81 37.82 15.99 -12.59
N SER A 82 38.08 17.02 -11.77
CA SER A 82 39.14 16.92 -10.77
C SER A 82 38.78 15.87 -9.72
N ALA A 83 39.79 15.32 -9.02
CA ALA A 83 39.56 14.45 -7.88
C ALA A 83 38.62 15.07 -6.83
N THR A 84 38.59 16.41 -6.75
CA THR A 84 37.67 17.17 -5.88
C THR A 84 36.22 17.10 -6.37
N ASP A 85 35.98 17.11 -7.68
CA ASP A 85 34.62 17.03 -8.25
C ASP A 85 34.04 15.63 -8.09
N GLN A 86 34.85 14.59 -8.31
CA GLN A 86 34.48 13.21 -7.99
C GLN A 86 34.11 13.06 -6.51
N ARG A 87 34.96 13.59 -5.62
CA ARG A 87 34.69 13.52 -4.18
C ARG A 87 33.43 14.31 -3.78
N ARG A 88 33.15 15.44 -4.44
CA ARG A 88 31.91 16.19 -4.24
C ARG A 88 30.69 15.38 -4.66
N LEU A 89 30.71 14.75 -5.84
CA LEU A 89 29.61 13.92 -6.32
C LEU A 89 29.34 12.74 -5.38
N GLU A 90 30.38 12.07 -4.89
CA GLU A 90 30.26 11.00 -3.90
C GLU A 90 29.59 11.49 -2.60
N LEU A 91 30.01 12.64 -2.09
CA LEU A 91 29.43 13.22 -0.87
C LEU A 91 27.97 13.63 -1.07
N ILE A 92 27.62 14.20 -2.23
CA ILE A 92 26.23 14.53 -2.57
C ILE A 92 25.38 13.26 -2.64
N ALA A 93 25.88 12.19 -3.26
CA ALA A 93 25.17 10.92 -3.33
C ALA A 93 24.96 10.31 -1.93
N GLN A 94 25.97 10.38 -1.05
CA GLN A 94 25.84 9.95 0.34
C GLN A 94 24.83 10.80 1.12
N GLN A 95 24.87 12.12 0.94
CA GLN A 95 23.91 13.03 1.56
C GLN A 95 22.48 12.69 1.14
N GLN A 96 22.22 12.55 -0.16
CA GLN A 96 20.90 12.17 -0.69
C GLN A 96 20.44 10.82 -0.15
N HIS A 97 21.35 9.86 -0.02
CA HIS A 97 21.04 8.57 0.58
C HIS A 97 20.61 8.71 2.04
N PHE A 98 21.36 9.47 2.85
CA PHE A 98 21.01 9.68 4.26
C PHE A 98 19.72 10.50 4.44
N GLU A 99 19.49 11.51 3.62
CA GLU A 99 18.23 12.28 3.62
C GLU A 99 17.03 11.36 3.32
N SER A 100 17.17 10.45 2.36
CA SER A 100 16.12 9.48 2.04
C SER A 100 15.86 8.49 3.18
N GLU A 101 16.89 7.98 3.83
CA GLU A 101 16.73 7.08 4.99
C GLU A 101 16.15 7.81 6.19
N GLN A 102 16.56 9.06 6.44
CA GLN A 102 16.00 9.89 7.51
C GLN A 102 14.50 10.13 7.32
N GLU A 103 14.06 10.43 6.10
CA GLU A 103 12.64 10.60 5.78
C GLU A 103 11.84 9.32 6.08
N LYS A 104 12.36 8.14 5.70
CA LYS A 104 11.71 6.85 6.01
C LYS A 104 11.57 6.65 7.53
N VAL A 105 12.61 6.98 8.30
CA VAL A 105 12.58 6.88 9.76
C VAL A 105 11.51 7.80 10.35
N HIS A 106 11.42 9.04 9.88
CA HIS A 106 10.37 9.97 10.32
C HIS A 106 8.96 9.45 10.02
N GLN A 107 8.74 8.89 8.83
CA GLN A 107 7.45 8.28 8.45
C GLN A 107 7.10 7.05 9.31
N LEU A 108 8.07 6.21 9.64
CA LEU A 108 7.89 5.07 10.53
C LEU A 108 7.55 5.52 11.95
N ILE A 109 8.29 6.50 12.49
CA ILE A 109 8.01 7.07 13.82
C ILE A 109 6.60 7.67 13.85
N HIS A 110 6.22 8.42 12.82
CA HIS A 110 4.86 8.98 12.70
C HIS A 110 3.81 7.87 12.72
N SER A 111 4.00 6.81 11.94
CA SER A 111 3.08 5.66 11.88
C SER A 111 2.96 4.93 13.23
N ILE A 112 4.07 4.80 13.96
CA ILE A 112 4.08 4.20 15.31
C ILE A 112 3.31 5.08 16.28
N LYS A 113 3.54 6.40 16.29
CA LYS A 113 2.80 7.35 17.15
C LYS A 113 1.28 7.25 16.93
N GLN A 114 0.83 7.15 15.68
CA GLN A 114 -0.60 6.96 15.37
C GLN A 114 -1.15 5.65 15.93
N LYS A 115 -0.43 4.54 15.75
CA LYS A 115 -0.84 3.23 16.30
C LYS A 115 -0.87 3.25 17.82
N MET A 116 0.12 3.88 18.47
CA MET A 116 0.14 4.01 19.92
C MET A 116 -1.05 4.82 20.43
N LYS A 117 -1.40 5.93 19.77
CA LYS A 117 -2.57 6.74 20.13
C LYS A 117 -3.88 5.95 20.01
N ALA A 118 -4.02 5.12 18.97
CA ALA A 118 -5.16 4.22 18.82
C ALA A 118 -5.22 3.14 19.93
N MET A 119 -4.05 2.61 20.33
CA MET A 119 -3.97 1.61 21.40
C MET A 119 -4.23 2.20 22.78
N GLN A 120 -3.79 3.44 23.03
CA GLN A 120 -3.89 4.13 24.32
C GLN A 120 -5.32 4.14 24.88
N VAL A 121 -6.33 4.30 24.02
CA VAL A 121 -7.75 4.37 24.43
C VAL A 121 -8.24 3.06 25.07
N ARG A 122 -7.61 1.94 24.72
CA ARG A 122 -7.96 0.61 25.25
C ARG A 122 -7.15 0.23 26.49
N LEU A 123 -6.12 0.98 26.84
CA LEU A 123 -5.27 0.67 27.98
C LEU A 123 -5.99 0.91 29.31
N PRO A 124 -5.55 0.25 30.39
CA PRO A 124 -6.01 0.55 31.73
C PRO A 124 -5.84 2.04 32.07
N PRO A 125 -6.79 2.68 32.78
CA PRO A 125 -6.72 4.09 33.15
C PRO A 125 -5.36 4.58 33.70
N PRO A 126 -4.68 3.88 34.63
CA PRO A 126 -3.39 4.36 35.14
C PRO A 126 -2.29 4.42 34.07
N VAL A 127 -2.25 3.45 33.16
CA VAL A 127 -1.26 3.41 32.08
C VAL A 127 -1.64 4.43 30.99
N ALA A 128 -2.92 4.52 30.64
CA ALA A 128 -3.43 5.45 29.63
C ALA A 128 -3.11 6.91 29.98
N MET A 129 -3.28 7.31 31.25
CA MET A 129 -2.97 8.66 31.73
C MET A 129 -1.47 8.95 31.72
N GLN A 130 -0.63 7.98 32.12
CA GLN A 130 0.83 8.12 32.03
C GLN A 130 1.30 8.24 30.57
N TRP A 131 0.68 7.48 29.67
CA TRP A 131 0.94 7.56 28.24
C TRP A 131 0.54 8.89 27.65
N GLU A 132 -0.60 9.44 28.06
CA GLU A 132 -1.08 10.76 27.62
C GLU A 132 -0.07 11.87 27.93
N GLN A 133 0.40 11.91 29.17
CA GLN A 133 1.40 12.88 29.60
C GLN A 133 2.71 12.75 28.81
N LYS A 134 3.19 11.51 28.59
CA LYS A 134 4.41 11.26 27.83
C LYS A 134 4.27 11.59 26.35
N MET A 135 3.12 11.32 25.74
CA MET A 135 2.85 11.70 24.35
C MET A 135 2.79 13.21 24.17
N LEU A 136 2.18 13.94 25.11
CA LEU A 136 2.16 15.41 25.06
C LEU A 136 3.57 16.01 25.07
N LEU A 137 4.49 15.41 25.83
CA LEU A 137 5.91 15.81 25.82
C LEU A 137 6.59 15.53 24.46
N LEU A 138 6.16 14.49 23.74
CA LEU A 138 6.69 14.11 22.41
C LEU A 138 6.13 14.94 21.25
N GLU A 139 5.04 15.68 21.46
CA GLU A 139 4.47 16.62 20.50
C GLU A 139 5.16 18.00 20.56
N GLY A 140 5.93 18.28 21.61
CA GLY A 140 6.83 19.44 21.71
C GLY A 140 8.06 19.28 20.82
N ASP A 141 8.07 19.97 19.69
CA ASP A 141 8.82 19.74 18.46
C ASP A 141 10.36 19.94 18.49
N HIS A 142 11.07 19.40 19.49
CA HIS A 142 12.54 19.56 19.61
C HIS A 142 13.34 18.26 19.77
N ALA A 143 12.67 17.10 19.87
CA ALA A 143 13.37 15.82 20.03
C ALA A 143 13.85 15.27 18.68
N SER A 144 15.10 14.85 18.61
CA SER A 144 15.68 14.11 17.49
C SER A 144 14.94 12.78 17.24
N ALA A 145 15.05 12.22 16.03
CA ALA A 145 14.42 10.93 15.71
C ALA A 145 14.84 9.81 16.69
N SER A 146 16.09 9.82 17.14
CA SER A 146 16.63 8.88 18.13
C SER A 146 15.96 9.04 19.50
N GLU A 147 15.86 10.27 20.01
CA GLU A 147 15.20 10.55 21.29
C GLU A 147 13.71 10.16 21.23
N GLN A 148 13.03 10.48 20.12
CA GLN A 148 11.63 10.09 19.93
C GLN A 148 11.47 8.56 19.98
N LEU A 149 12.37 7.80 19.35
CA LEU A 149 12.35 6.34 19.38
C LEU A 149 12.62 5.81 20.79
N GLU A 150 13.58 6.38 21.51
CA GLU A 150 13.90 5.99 22.89
C GLU A 150 12.69 6.19 23.81
N HIS A 151 12.03 7.34 23.71
CA HIS A 151 10.82 7.61 24.47
C HIS A 151 9.67 6.66 24.12
N ILE A 152 9.46 6.38 22.83
CA ILE A 152 8.49 5.37 22.37
C ILE A 152 8.80 4.00 22.99
N LEU A 153 10.06 3.56 22.95
CA LEU A 153 10.48 2.28 23.51
C LEU A 153 10.28 2.24 25.04
N ALA A 154 10.59 3.33 25.74
CA ALA A 154 10.37 3.46 27.17
C ALA A 154 8.89 3.36 27.54
N MET A 155 7.98 3.90 26.71
CA MET A 155 6.53 3.75 26.89
C MET A 155 6.07 2.31 26.73
N PHE A 156 6.56 1.61 25.70
CA PHE A 156 6.25 0.19 25.50
C PHE A 156 6.79 -0.68 26.64
N LYS A 157 8.02 -0.43 27.09
CA LYS A 157 8.60 -1.11 28.24
C LYS A 157 7.75 -0.93 29.49
N GLN A 158 7.30 0.30 29.76
CA GLN A 158 6.41 0.58 30.89
C GLN A 158 5.08 -0.18 30.81
N ALA A 159 4.50 -0.31 29.61
CA ALA A 159 3.27 -1.09 29.42
C ALA A 159 3.52 -2.59 29.60
N ASP A 160 4.66 -3.11 29.14
CA ASP A 160 5.07 -4.50 29.36
C ASP A 160 5.32 -4.80 30.84
N ASP A 161 6.05 -3.93 31.54
CA ASP A 161 6.27 -4.03 32.99
C ASP A 161 4.95 -3.99 33.78
N PHE A 162 3.97 -3.21 33.32
CA PHE A 162 2.61 -3.22 33.88
C PHE A 162 1.88 -4.52 33.57
N ASN A 163 2.04 -5.06 32.36
CA ASN A 163 1.38 -6.30 31.93
C ASN A 163 1.83 -7.52 32.74
N GLN A 164 3.08 -7.54 33.20
CA GLN A 164 3.70 -8.67 33.91
C GLN A 164 3.36 -8.73 35.41
N ARG A 165 2.65 -7.74 35.96
CA ARG A 165 2.36 -7.66 37.40
C ARG A 165 0.88 -7.42 37.69
N ILE A 166 0.49 -7.75 38.92
CA ILE A 166 -0.78 -7.30 39.48
C ILE A 166 -0.57 -5.90 40.05
N ALA A 167 -1.21 -4.90 39.47
CA ALA A 167 -1.07 -3.51 39.90
C ALA A 167 -2.27 -3.09 40.75
N VAL A 168 -1.99 -2.43 41.88
CA VAL A 168 -3.02 -1.89 42.78
C VAL A 168 -3.06 -0.37 42.65
N ASN A 169 -4.26 0.19 42.51
CA ASN A 169 -4.47 1.63 42.47
C ASN A 169 -5.64 2.03 43.38
N LYS A 170 -5.42 2.96 44.31
CA LYS A 170 -6.45 3.47 45.22
C LYS A 170 -6.92 4.82 44.70
N VAL A 171 -8.16 4.90 44.25
CA VAL A 171 -8.69 6.10 43.59
C VAL A 171 -10.16 6.30 43.92
N SER A 172 -10.63 7.54 43.83
CA SER A 172 -12.07 7.82 43.83
C SER A 172 -12.63 7.64 42.43
N MET A 173 -13.61 6.75 42.27
CA MET A 173 -14.37 6.55 41.04
C MET A 173 -15.77 7.12 41.20
N ASP A 174 -16.30 7.76 40.16
CA ASP A 174 -17.68 8.20 40.12
C ASP A 174 -18.55 7.00 39.68
N ILE A 175 -19.32 6.42 40.61
CA ILE A 175 -20.19 5.26 40.42
C ILE A 175 -21.62 5.69 40.75
N ALA A 176 -22.55 5.54 39.81
CA ALA A 176 -23.95 5.95 39.98
C ALA A 176 -24.10 7.41 40.50
N GLU A 177 -23.33 8.34 39.92
CA GLU A 177 -23.29 9.77 40.27
C GLU A 177 -22.77 10.09 41.69
N GLN A 178 -22.21 9.10 42.39
CA GLN A 178 -21.55 9.27 43.67
C GLN A 178 -20.05 9.01 43.56
N ARG A 179 -19.24 9.81 44.26
CA ARG A 179 -17.79 9.68 44.27
C ARG A 179 -17.37 8.74 45.40
N ILE A 180 -16.93 7.54 45.05
CA ILE A 180 -16.66 6.45 46.00
C ILE A 180 -15.17 6.09 45.96
N HIS A 181 -14.57 5.89 47.13
CA HIS A 181 -13.20 5.41 47.25
C HIS A 181 -13.15 3.91 46.97
N VAL A 182 -12.38 3.51 45.96
CA VAL A 182 -12.25 2.12 45.53
C VAL A 182 -10.80 1.71 45.41
N ASN A 183 -10.54 0.44 45.73
CA ASN A 183 -9.28 -0.23 45.44
C ASN A 183 -9.43 -0.95 44.10
N GLN A 184 -8.61 -0.58 43.13
CA GLN A 184 -8.57 -1.18 41.80
C GLN A 184 -7.38 -2.13 41.70
N TYR A 185 -7.63 -3.30 41.13
CA TYR A 185 -6.66 -4.36 40.94
C TYR A 185 -6.61 -4.69 39.46
N TYR A 186 -5.45 -4.48 38.83
CA TYR A 186 -5.25 -4.72 37.41
C TYR A 186 -4.46 -6.00 37.23
N LEU A 187 -4.98 -6.90 36.39
CA LEU A 187 -4.26 -8.06 35.88
C LEU A 187 -3.77 -7.73 34.48
N GLY A 188 -2.55 -7.19 34.45
CA GLY A 188 -1.93 -6.72 33.23
C GLY A 188 -2.75 -5.64 32.51
N LEU A 189 -2.77 -5.68 31.17
CA LEU A 189 -3.39 -4.63 30.35
C LEU A 189 -4.84 -4.90 29.95
N ASP A 190 -5.34 -6.12 30.15
CA ASP A 190 -6.62 -6.53 29.59
C ASP A 190 -7.77 -6.51 30.59
N GLN A 191 -7.49 -6.75 31.87
CA GLN A 191 -8.52 -6.99 32.88
C GLN A 191 -8.20 -6.30 34.20
N ALA A 192 -9.25 -5.90 34.91
CA ALA A 192 -9.15 -5.32 36.23
C ALA A 192 -10.41 -5.57 37.05
N TRP A 193 -10.30 -5.45 38.36
CA TRP A 193 -11.43 -5.43 39.28
C TRP A 193 -11.34 -4.21 40.16
N TYR A 194 -12.47 -3.78 40.71
CA TYR A 194 -12.46 -2.82 41.81
C TYR A 194 -13.41 -3.26 42.91
N VAL A 195 -13.12 -2.83 44.13
CA VAL A 195 -13.99 -2.97 45.29
C VAL A 195 -13.86 -1.75 46.19
N SER A 196 -14.99 -1.25 46.68
CA SER A 196 -15.04 -0.19 47.69
C SER A 196 -14.61 -0.71 49.07
N ASP A 197 -14.30 0.21 49.99
CA ASP A 197 -13.85 -0.20 51.32
C ASP A 197 -14.96 -0.83 52.18
N ASP A 198 -16.21 -0.46 51.93
CA ASP A 198 -17.42 -1.05 52.52
C ASP A 198 -17.85 -2.36 51.83
N GLY A 199 -17.29 -2.69 50.66
CA GLY A 199 -17.64 -3.88 49.88
C GLY A 199 -18.98 -3.80 49.15
N GLU A 200 -19.71 -2.68 49.24
CA GLU A 200 -21.02 -2.51 48.59
C GLU A 200 -20.90 -2.30 47.07
N HIS A 201 -19.79 -1.71 46.62
CA HIS A 201 -19.54 -1.41 45.22
C HIS A 201 -18.36 -2.23 44.69
N TYR A 202 -18.62 -3.01 43.65
CA TYR A 202 -17.62 -3.83 42.98
C TYR A 202 -17.86 -3.85 41.47
N GLY A 203 -16.82 -4.18 40.72
CA GLY A 203 -16.95 -4.27 39.28
C GLY A 203 -15.74 -4.82 38.57
N LEU A 204 -15.93 -5.05 37.28
CA LEU A 204 -14.94 -5.61 36.36
C LEU A 204 -14.61 -4.57 35.29
N GLY A 205 -13.32 -4.30 35.10
CA GLY A 205 -12.78 -3.49 34.03
C GLY A 205 -12.15 -4.37 32.97
N PHE A 206 -12.34 -4.04 31.70
CA PHE A 206 -11.66 -4.74 30.61
C PHE A 206 -11.38 -3.85 29.42
N ALA A 207 -10.38 -4.26 28.63
CA ALA A 207 -10.04 -3.63 27.37
C ALA A 207 -11.10 -3.96 26.30
N GLY A 208 -12.07 -3.06 26.12
CA GLY A 208 -13.08 -3.16 25.07
C GLY A 208 -12.50 -3.02 23.66
N ALA A 209 -13.36 -3.10 22.64
CA ALA A 209 -12.95 -3.02 21.24
C ALA A 209 -12.37 -1.63 20.88
N SER A 210 -12.97 -0.57 21.43
CA SER A 210 -12.59 0.82 21.16
C SER A 210 -12.07 1.56 22.38
N SER A 211 -12.49 1.17 23.59
CA SER A 211 -12.12 1.84 24.83
C SER A 211 -12.10 0.88 26.01
N TRP A 212 -11.41 1.26 27.08
CA TRP A 212 -11.58 0.65 28.38
C TRP A 212 -13.03 0.81 28.87
N ARG A 213 -13.59 -0.24 29.47
CA ARG A 213 -14.97 -0.24 30.01
C ARG A 213 -15.00 -0.84 31.40
N TRP A 214 -15.80 -0.25 32.27
CA TRP A 214 -16.16 -0.80 33.57
C TRP A 214 -17.58 -1.33 33.54
N LEU A 215 -17.81 -2.50 34.14
CA LEU A 215 -19.11 -3.06 34.45
C LEU A 215 -19.29 -3.00 35.96
N HIS A 216 -20.39 -2.38 36.40
CA HIS A 216 -20.67 -2.13 37.82
C HIS A 216 -21.76 -3.07 38.33
N ASN A 217 -21.68 -3.52 39.59
CA ASN A 217 -22.70 -4.25 40.37
C ASN A 217 -23.75 -5.01 39.52
N ASP A 218 -24.85 -4.36 39.14
CA ASP A 218 -25.98 -4.97 38.46
C ASP A 218 -25.68 -5.38 37.00
N GLU A 219 -24.82 -4.64 36.31
CA GLU A 219 -24.33 -5.05 35.00
C GLU A 219 -23.52 -6.33 35.11
N LEU A 220 -22.72 -6.49 36.16
CA LEU A 220 -21.90 -7.69 36.35
C LEU A 220 -22.76 -8.94 36.61
N LYS A 221 -23.83 -8.81 37.40
CA LYS A 221 -24.81 -9.89 37.65
C LYS A 221 -25.48 -10.39 36.37
N ALA A 222 -25.61 -9.53 35.34
CA ALA A 222 -26.16 -9.96 34.06
C ALA A 222 -25.22 -10.86 33.26
N TYR A 223 -23.89 -10.76 33.48
CA TYR A 223 -22.89 -11.61 32.83
C TYR A 223 -22.54 -12.85 33.64
N PHE A 224 -22.66 -12.78 34.96
CA PHE A 224 -22.26 -13.83 35.89
C PHE A 224 -23.40 -14.09 36.89
N ASP A 225 -23.99 -15.29 36.85
CA ASP A 225 -25.10 -15.73 37.73
C ASP A 225 -24.61 -16.16 39.13
N ASP A 226 -23.43 -15.72 39.54
CA ASP A 226 -22.83 -16.07 40.83
C ASP A 226 -23.18 -14.99 41.87
N GLY A 227 -23.93 -15.38 42.91
CA GLY A 227 -24.33 -14.49 44.00
C GLY A 227 -23.17 -13.97 44.86
N ASN A 228 -21.98 -14.57 44.75
CA ASN A 228 -20.84 -14.30 45.63
C ASN A 228 -19.68 -13.53 44.96
N LEU A 229 -19.94 -12.84 43.84
CA LEU A 229 -18.90 -12.05 43.14
C LEU A 229 -18.24 -10.99 44.02
N ALA A 230 -19.02 -10.37 44.92
CA ALA A 230 -18.51 -9.41 45.89
C ALA A 230 -17.48 -10.04 46.83
N ASP A 231 -17.75 -11.26 47.31
CA ASP A 231 -16.88 -12.00 48.22
C ASP A 231 -15.60 -12.47 47.52
N HIS A 232 -15.71 -12.90 46.26
CA HIS A 232 -14.56 -13.28 45.45
C HIS A 232 -13.61 -12.10 45.20
N ILE A 233 -14.15 -10.91 44.87
CA ILE A 233 -13.34 -9.71 44.63
C ILE A 233 -12.79 -9.14 45.96
N SER A 234 -13.56 -9.18 47.05
CA SER A 234 -13.05 -8.75 48.37
C SER A 234 -11.95 -9.67 48.91
N SER A 235 -11.98 -10.97 48.57
CA SER A 235 -10.90 -11.91 48.87
C SER A 235 -9.58 -11.51 48.22
N LEU A 236 -9.62 -10.93 47.00
CA LEU A 236 -8.44 -10.38 46.34
C LEU A 236 -7.81 -9.24 47.15
N LYS A 237 -8.63 -8.34 47.71
CA LYS A 237 -8.16 -7.27 48.61
C LYS A 237 -7.44 -7.87 49.82
N ARG A 238 -8.04 -8.87 50.46
CA ARG A 238 -7.46 -9.53 51.64
C ARG A 238 -6.07 -10.13 51.35
N ILE A 239 -5.94 -10.88 50.25
CA ILE A 239 -4.69 -11.56 49.88
C ILE A 239 -3.60 -10.56 49.51
N ILE A 240 -3.94 -9.49 48.79
CA ILE A 240 -2.95 -8.49 48.37
C ILE A 240 -2.51 -7.60 49.53
N GLU A 241 -3.42 -7.21 50.43
CA GLU A 241 -3.08 -6.37 51.58
C GLU A 241 -2.42 -7.16 52.71
N ASN A 242 -2.73 -8.46 52.87
CA ASN A 242 -2.15 -9.34 53.88
C ASN A 242 -1.68 -10.67 53.23
N PRO A 243 -0.47 -10.71 52.65
CA PRO A 243 0.03 -11.86 51.87
C PRO A 243 0.47 -13.06 52.73
N THR A 244 -0.07 -13.21 53.93
CA THR A 244 0.38 -14.21 54.92
C THR A 244 -0.08 -15.63 54.58
N GLU A 245 -1.15 -15.78 53.79
CA GLU A 245 -1.67 -17.08 53.35
C GLU A 245 -1.90 -17.07 51.83
N ALA A 246 -1.27 -18.01 51.12
CA ALA A 246 -1.48 -18.20 49.69
C ALA A 246 -2.78 -19.00 49.49
N GLU A 247 -3.80 -18.36 48.94
CA GLU A 247 -5.13 -18.94 48.71
C GLU A 247 -5.48 -18.86 47.22
N PHE A 248 -6.14 -19.91 46.71
CA PHE A 248 -6.67 -19.90 45.34
C PHE A 248 -8.01 -19.18 45.33
N ILE A 249 -8.10 -18.10 44.54
CA ILE A 249 -9.34 -17.35 44.33
C ILE A 249 -9.84 -17.52 42.91
N THR A 250 -11.16 -17.53 42.74
CA THR A 250 -11.81 -17.56 41.43
C THR A 250 -12.34 -16.17 41.15
N LEU A 251 -11.82 -15.51 40.10
CA LEU A 251 -12.27 -14.17 39.70
C LEU A 251 -13.00 -14.22 38.36
N PRO A 252 -14.08 -13.43 38.20
CA PRO A 252 -14.77 -13.34 36.93
C PRO A 252 -13.85 -12.68 35.90
N ILE A 253 -13.66 -13.34 34.75
CA ILE A 253 -12.89 -12.81 33.63
C ILE A 253 -13.74 -12.80 32.36
N ILE A 254 -13.56 -11.78 31.52
CA ILE A 254 -14.15 -11.74 30.18
C ILE A 254 -13.02 -11.97 29.17
N ILE A 255 -13.06 -13.13 28.51
CA ILE A 255 -12.15 -13.46 27.41
C ILE A 255 -12.86 -13.11 26.10
N LYS A 256 -12.18 -12.36 25.22
CA LYS A 256 -12.65 -12.05 23.86
C LYS A 256 -11.73 -12.64 22.81
#